data_AF-A0A2H5Q3Z7-F1
#
_entry.id   AF-A0A2H5Q3Z7-F1
#
_cell.length_a   1.000
_cell.length_b   1.000
_cell.length_c   1.000
_cell.angle_alpha   90.00
_cell.angle_beta   90.00
_cell.angle_gamma   90.00
#
_symmetry.space_group_name_H-M   'P 1'
#
loop_
_entity.id
_entity.type
_entity.pdbx_description
1 polymer ?
#
loop_
_entity_poly.entity_id
_entity_poly.type
_entity_poly.pdbx_seq_one_letter_code
_entity_poly.pdbx_strand_id
1 'polypeptide(L)'
;MLVPVEESLYNAFEDGVTADKILNFLQQNARPRVADRILSVLENVYKIVGIRFDRDEMTPAHYYDEFPSRDVFEAACDYARDRSGLQWEDSKKMHQVVKAEIHIHIREFLRGQNK
;
A
#
# COMPACT_ATOMS: atom_id res chain seq x y z
N MET A 1 2.72 16.49 -30.42
CA MET A 1 2.49 16.48 -28.97
C MET A 1 2.60 15.04 -28.53
N LEU A 2 3.73 14.65 -27.93
CA LEU A 2 3.91 13.30 -27.38
C LEU A 2 3.28 13.33 -26.00
N VAL A 3 2.12 12.68 -25.85
CA VAL A 3 1.53 12.47 -24.53
C VAL A 3 2.56 11.64 -23.73
N PRO A 4 2.94 12.03 -22.50
CA PRO A 4 3.81 11.22 -21.67
C PRO A 4 3.21 9.82 -21.56
N VAL A 5 4.05 8.79 -21.75
CA VAL A 5 3.61 7.38 -21.69
C VAL A 5 2.84 7.09 -20.40
N GLU A 6 3.19 7.79 -19.31
CA GLU A 6 2.48 7.77 -18.04
C GLU A 6 1.00 8.17 -18.18
N GLU A 7 0.70 9.35 -18.73
CA GLU A 7 -0.65 9.92 -18.81
C GLU A 7 -1.60 9.08 -19.69
N SER A 8 -1.06 8.49 -20.76
CA SER A 8 -1.83 7.56 -21.60
C SER A 8 -2.12 6.24 -20.89
N LEU A 9 -1.18 5.74 -20.08
CA LEU A 9 -1.40 4.55 -19.26
C LEU A 9 -2.41 4.84 -18.15
N TYR A 10 -2.35 6.01 -17.51
CA TYR A 10 -3.31 6.42 -16.48
C TYR A 10 -4.75 6.35 -17.00
N ASN A 11 -5.04 6.99 -18.14
CA ASN A 11 -6.37 6.98 -18.74
C ASN A 11 -6.84 5.56 -19.13
N ALA A 12 -5.94 4.75 -19.71
CA ALA A 12 -6.29 3.39 -20.10
C ALA A 12 -6.68 2.52 -18.89
N PHE A 13 -5.99 2.67 -17.75
CA PHE A 13 -6.34 1.91 -16.56
C PHE A 13 -7.65 2.40 -15.91
N GLU A 14 -7.94 3.71 -15.93
CA GLU A 14 -9.24 4.24 -15.48
C GLU A 14 -10.40 3.72 -16.34
N ASP A 15 -10.17 3.55 -17.63
CA ASP A 15 -11.12 2.93 -18.58
C ASP A 15 -11.23 1.40 -18.41
N GLY A 16 -10.57 0.81 -17.40
CA GLY A 16 -10.64 -0.62 -17.09
C GLY A 16 -9.80 -1.50 -18.01
N VAL A 17 -8.84 -0.93 -18.75
CA VAL A 17 -7.85 -1.71 -19.50
C VAL A 17 -6.82 -2.29 -18.53
N THR A 18 -6.81 -3.61 -18.38
CA THR A 18 -5.84 -4.30 -17.50
C THR A 18 -4.45 -4.36 -18.10
N ALA A 19 -3.43 -4.49 -17.25
CA ALA A 19 -2.04 -4.62 -17.67
C ALA A 19 -1.84 -5.81 -18.63
N ASP A 20 -2.55 -6.93 -18.42
CA ASP A 20 -2.52 -8.10 -19.30
C ASP A 20 -3.03 -7.79 -20.71
N LYS A 21 -4.06 -6.95 -20.85
CA LYS A 21 -4.57 -6.52 -22.17
C LYS A 21 -3.55 -5.67 -22.91
N ILE A 22 -2.90 -4.74 -22.21
CA ILE A 22 -1.84 -3.90 -22.78
C ILE A 22 -0.66 -4.77 -23.22
N LEU A 23 -0.27 -5.72 -22.38
CA LEU A 23 0.79 -6.68 -22.67
C LEU A 23 0.48 -7.53 -23.91
N ASN A 24 -0.71 -8.15 -23.94
CA ASN A 24 -1.15 -8.95 -25.09
C ASN A 24 -1.17 -8.12 -26.38
N PHE A 25 -1.64 -6.86 -26.30
CA PHE A 25 -1.65 -5.97 -27.45
C PHE A 25 -0.23 -5.65 -27.95
N LEU A 26 0.70 -5.37 -27.04
CA LEU A 26 2.11 -5.11 -27.38
C LEU A 26 2.77 -6.35 -27.97
N GLN A 27 2.53 -7.54 -27.42
CA GLN A 27 3.08 -8.79 -27.95
C GLN A 27 2.55 -9.12 -29.35
N GLN A 28 1.26 -8.90 -29.60
CA GLN A 28 0.64 -9.19 -30.91
C GLN A 28 1.06 -8.21 -32.00
N ASN A 29 1.38 -6.96 -31.64
CA ASN A 29 1.69 -5.89 -32.61
C ASN A 29 3.16 -5.50 -32.66
N ALA A 30 4.02 -6.11 -31.83
CA ALA A 30 5.44 -5.79 -31.83
C ALA A 30 6.15 -6.32 -33.08
N ARG A 31 6.97 -5.46 -33.68
CA ARG A 31 7.89 -5.87 -34.75
C ARG A 31 9.04 -6.71 -34.17
N PRO A 32 9.58 -7.69 -34.92
CA PRO A 32 10.62 -8.61 -34.42
C PRO A 32 11.85 -7.94 -33.80
N ARG A 33 12.24 -6.76 -34.31
CA ARG A 33 13.39 -5.97 -33.79
C ARG A 33 13.12 -5.26 -32.45
N VAL A 34 11.86 -5.19 -32.03
CA VAL A 34 11.44 -4.53 -30.79
C VAL A 34 11.04 -5.57 -29.73
N ALA A 35 10.93 -6.84 -30.11
CA ALA A 35 10.62 -7.96 -29.21
C ALA A 35 11.58 -8.02 -28.02
N ASP A 36 12.88 -7.80 -28.25
CA ASP A 36 13.90 -7.76 -27.18
C ASP A 36 13.72 -6.57 -26.22
N ARG A 37 13.05 -5.49 -26.66
CA ARG A 37 12.74 -4.32 -25.81
C ARG A 37 11.37 -4.41 -25.14
N ILE A 38 10.53 -5.38 -25.51
CA ILE A 38 9.22 -5.59 -24.86
C ILE A 38 9.41 -5.86 -23.37
N LEU A 39 10.46 -6.58 -22.98
CA LEU A 39 10.77 -6.86 -21.57
C LEU A 39 11.02 -5.59 -20.75
N SER A 40 11.69 -4.58 -21.32
CA SER A 40 11.93 -3.30 -20.65
C SER A 40 10.65 -2.46 -20.54
N VAL A 41 9.79 -2.50 -21.57
CA VAL A 41 8.46 -1.86 -21.51
C VAL A 41 7.58 -2.54 -20.48
N LEU A 42 7.63 -3.87 -20.42
CA LEU A 42 6.93 -4.70 -19.44
C LEU A 42 7.35 -4.41 -18.03
N GLU A 43 8.65 -4.36 -17.76
CA GLU A 43 9.18 -4.06 -16.43
C GLU A 43 8.70 -2.70 -15.93
N ASN A 44 8.66 -1.69 -16.83
CA ASN A 44 8.13 -0.38 -16.49
C ASN A 44 6.62 -0.39 -16.24
N VAL A 45 5.85 -1.12 -17.04
CA VAL A 45 4.40 -1.27 -16.83
C VAL A 45 4.11 -2.01 -15.53
N TYR A 46 4.78 -3.14 -15.25
CA TYR A 46 4.64 -3.87 -13.99
C TYR A 46 5.07 -3.04 -12.79
N LYS A 47 6.14 -2.25 -12.91
CA LYS A 47 6.59 -1.37 -11.83
C LYS A 47 5.56 -0.28 -11.54
N ILE A 48 5.03 0.39 -12.56
CA ILE A 48 4.00 1.44 -12.38
C ILE A 48 2.72 0.83 -11.81
N VAL A 49 2.28 -0.31 -12.36
CA VAL A 49 1.07 -1.01 -11.95
C VAL A 49 1.19 -1.57 -10.53
N GLY A 50 2.30 -2.24 -10.20
CA GLY A 50 2.55 -2.77 -8.85
C GLY A 50 2.58 -1.68 -7.80
N ILE A 51 3.31 -0.57 -8.05
CA ILE A 51 3.30 0.62 -7.18
C ILE A 51 1.88 1.18 -7.00
N ARG A 52 0.99 1.05 -8.00
CA ARG A 52 -0.38 1.57 -7.94
C ARG A 52 -1.34 0.66 -7.19
N PHE A 53 -1.25 -0.65 -7.40
CA PHE A 53 -2.04 -1.62 -6.63
C PHE A 53 -1.63 -1.63 -5.15
N ASP A 54 -0.34 -1.40 -4.84
CA ASP A 54 0.12 -1.24 -3.45
C ASP A 54 -0.33 0.08 -2.80
N ARG A 55 -0.80 1.08 -3.57
CA ARG A 55 -1.11 2.43 -3.06
C ARG A 55 -2.57 2.65 -2.65
N ASP A 56 -3.52 1.83 -3.10
CA ASP A 56 -4.95 2.17 -3.04
C ASP A 56 -5.81 1.29 -2.12
N GLU A 57 -5.21 0.44 -1.29
CA GLU A 57 -5.95 -0.23 -0.23
C GLU A 57 -6.27 0.77 0.90
N MET A 58 -7.35 1.55 0.74
CA MET A 58 -7.96 2.31 1.83
C MET A 58 -8.48 1.35 2.90
N THR A 59 -7.58 0.94 3.79
CA THR A 59 -7.92 0.09 4.93
C THR A 59 -8.40 0.99 6.07
N PRO A 60 -9.61 0.78 6.61
CA PRO A 60 -10.08 1.52 7.78
C PRO A 60 -9.13 1.28 8.95
N ALA A 61 -8.66 2.37 9.57
CA ALA A 61 -7.65 2.35 10.62
C ALA A 61 -7.96 3.38 11.72
N HIS A 62 -7.41 3.17 12.91
CA HIS A 62 -7.51 4.08 14.05
C HIS A 62 -6.13 4.59 14.43
N TYR A 63 -6.09 5.87 14.80
CA TYR A 63 -4.89 6.59 15.17
C TYR A 63 -4.86 6.84 16.69
N TYR A 64 -3.68 6.66 17.29
CA TYR A 64 -3.41 6.88 18.71
C TYR A 64 -2.14 7.73 18.84
N ASP A 65 -2.19 8.77 19.67
CA ASP A 65 -1.11 9.75 19.87
C ASP A 65 -0.86 10.13 21.34
N GLU A 66 -1.89 10.10 22.18
CA GLU A 66 -1.81 10.48 23.60
C GLU A 66 -1.47 9.29 24.52
N PHE A 67 -0.31 8.65 24.32
CA PHE A 67 0.13 7.58 25.23
C PHE A 67 0.71 8.16 26.54
N PRO A 68 0.37 7.59 27.71
CA PRO A 68 0.76 8.12 29.02
C PRO A 68 2.24 7.92 29.35
N SER A 69 2.88 6.90 28.77
CA SER A 69 4.32 6.64 28.91
C SER A 69 4.84 5.88 27.70
N ARG A 70 6.16 5.87 27.54
CA ARG A 70 6.84 5.11 26.50
C ARG A 70 6.62 3.60 26.64
N ASP A 71 6.60 3.09 27.87
CA ASP A 71 6.37 1.67 28.14
C ASP A 71 4.97 1.22 27.69
N VAL A 72 3.95 2.07 27.90
CA VAL A 72 2.57 1.77 27.46
C VAL A 72 2.46 1.83 25.93
N PHE A 73 3.16 2.77 25.29
CA PHE A 73 3.25 2.82 23.83
C PHE A 73 3.93 1.56 23.26
N GLU A 74 5.09 1.17 23.77
CA GLU A 74 5.82 -0.01 23.31
C GLU A 74 4.98 -1.28 23.50
N ALA A 75 4.33 -1.43 24.66
CA ALA A 75 3.43 -2.55 24.92
C ALA A 75 2.21 -2.58 23.99
N ALA A 76 1.63 -1.42 23.63
CA ALA A 76 0.53 -1.34 22.68
C ALA A 76 0.98 -1.68 21.24
N CYS A 77 2.20 -1.32 20.86
CA CYS A 77 2.80 -1.70 19.59
C CYS A 77 3.07 -3.20 19.50
N ASP A 78 3.63 -3.80 20.55
CA ASP A 78 3.84 -5.25 20.64
C ASP A 78 2.51 -5.99 20.53
N TYR A 79 1.50 -5.56 21.29
CA TYR A 79 0.16 -6.13 21.27
C TYR A 79 -0.54 -6.02 19.91
N ALA A 80 -0.32 -4.92 19.18
CA ALA A 80 -0.83 -4.75 17.81
C ALA A 80 -0.09 -5.64 16.80
N ARG A 81 1.23 -5.80 16.96
CA ARG A 81 2.07 -6.66 16.09
C ARG A 81 1.72 -8.13 16.23
N ASP A 82 1.50 -8.60 17.45
CA ASP A 82 1.11 -9.98 17.72
C ASP A 82 -0.20 -10.38 17.02
N ARG A 83 -1.07 -9.39 16.76
CA ARG A 83 -2.34 -9.58 16.05
C ARG A 83 -2.32 -9.21 14.58
N SER A 84 -1.14 -8.93 14.01
CA SER A 84 -0.99 -8.47 12.62
C SER A 84 -1.87 -7.25 12.27
N GLY A 85 -2.18 -6.45 13.30
CA GLY A 85 -3.06 -5.30 13.20
C GLY A 85 -2.33 -3.95 13.26
N LEU A 86 -1.03 -3.95 13.54
CA LEU A 86 -0.19 -2.76 13.42
C LEU A 86 -0.02 -2.40 11.94
N GLN A 87 -0.36 -1.15 11.59
CA GLN A 87 -0.19 -0.64 10.22
C GLN A 87 0.95 0.38 10.15
N TRP A 88 1.13 1.19 11.18
CA TRP A 88 2.22 2.15 11.27
C TRP A 88 2.52 2.54 12.72
N GLU A 89 3.77 2.91 12.99
CA GLU A 89 4.22 3.46 14.27
C GLU A 89 5.29 4.54 14.07
N ASP A 90 5.31 5.55 14.96
CA ASP A 90 6.38 6.54 15.10
C ASP A 90 6.83 6.57 16.56
N SER A 91 7.95 5.90 16.84
CA SER A 91 8.50 5.80 18.20
C SER A 91 9.03 7.13 18.75
N LYS A 92 9.28 8.15 17.91
CA LYS A 92 9.74 9.47 18.39
C LYS A 92 8.60 10.29 18.94
N LYS A 93 7.44 10.20 18.29
CA LYS A 93 6.23 10.92 18.70
C LYS A 93 5.28 10.08 19.55
N MET A 94 5.57 8.79 19.72
CA MET A 94 4.69 7.81 20.36
C MET A 94 3.33 7.74 19.65
N HIS A 95 3.34 7.71 18.32
CA HIS A 95 2.11 7.60 17.54
C HIS A 95 1.98 6.20 16.96
N GLN A 96 0.74 5.72 16.87
CA GLN A 96 0.42 4.40 16.34
C GLN A 96 -0.82 4.46 15.45
N VAL A 97 -0.80 3.69 14.36
CA VAL A 97 -1.97 3.41 13.53
C VAL A 97 -2.22 1.91 13.50
N VAL A 98 -3.45 1.53 13.82
CA VAL A 98 -3.90 0.14 13.87
C VAL A 98 -5.08 -0.08 12.94
N LYS A 99 -5.21 -1.28 12.38
CA LYS A 99 -6.39 -1.69 11.59
C LYS A 99 -7.66 -1.61 12.44
N ALA A 100 -8.79 -1.26 11.82
CA ALA A 100 -10.09 -1.16 12.50
C ALA A 100 -10.51 -2.45 13.21
N GLU A 101 -10.13 -3.60 12.67
CA GLU A 101 -10.40 -4.93 13.23
C GLU A 101 -9.87 -5.09 14.66
N ILE A 102 -8.73 -4.45 14.99
CA ILE A 102 -8.10 -4.59 16.31
C ILE A 102 -8.36 -3.41 17.25
N HIS A 103 -9.10 -2.40 16.81
CA HIS A 103 -9.36 -1.18 17.57
C HIS A 103 -9.97 -1.46 18.95
N ILE A 104 -10.99 -2.33 19.01
CA ILE A 104 -11.67 -2.69 20.25
C ILE A 104 -10.69 -3.35 21.23
N HIS A 105 -9.85 -4.26 20.74
CA HIS A 105 -8.87 -4.97 21.55
C HIS A 105 -7.77 -4.04 22.09
N ILE A 106 -7.26 -3.12 21.27
CA ILE A 106 -6.28 -2.11 21.70
C ILE A 106 -6.89 -1.23 22.79
N ARG A 107 -8.14 -0.79 22.61
CA ARG A 107 -8.83 0.05 23.59
C ARG A 107 -9.04 -0.66 24.93
N GLU A 108 -9.37 -1.94 24.91
CA GLU A 108 -9.49 -2.76 26.13
C GLU A 108 -8.14 -2.97 26.81
N PHE A 109 -7.09 -3.24 26.04
CA PHE A 109 -5.72 -3.35 26.55
C PHE A 109 -5.27 -2.07 27.25
N LEU A 110 -5.42 -0.91 26.61
CA LEU A 110 -5.03 0.39 27.18
C LEU A 110 -5.84 0.73 28.44
N ARG A 111 -7.13 0.35 28.50
CA ARG A 111 -7.93 0.51 29.72
C ARG A 111 -7.41 -0.32 30.89
N GLY A 112 -6.83 -1.49 30.61
CA GLY A 112 -6.21 -2.35 31.62
C GLY A 112 -4.91 -1.78 32.18
N GLN A 113 -4.17 -1.01 31.39
CA GLN A 113 -2.89 -0.37 31.76
C GLN A 113 -3.06 0.92 32.58
N ASN A 114 -4.27 1.51 32.61
CA ASN A 114 -4.59 2.70 33.39
C ASN A 114 -5.09 2.38 34.83
N LYS A 115 -4.93 1.14 35.30
CA LYS A 115 -5.20 0.72 36.68
C LYS A 115 -3.90 0.61 37.46
#